data_AF-A0ABD0T481-F1
#
_entry.id   AF-A0ABD0T481-F1
#
_cell.length_a   1.000
_cell.length_b   1.000
_cell.length_c   1.000
_cell.angle_alpha   90.00
_cell.angle_beta   90.00
_cell.angle_gamma   90.00
#
_symmetry.space_group_name_H-M   'P 1'
#
loop_
_entity.id
_entity.type
_entity.pdbx_description
1 polymer ?
#
loop_
_entity_poly.entity_id
_entity_poly.type
_entity_poly.pdbx_seq_one_letter_code
_entity_poly.pdbx_strand_id
1 'polypeptide(L)'
;MNVTGNLAYKTIPTNKGNNLIMLKNYTFSKHTKSRNYYCSSKLKGCRARFKMDEKGDIIHGDFSHTHDPPKYAISSSGHYIKLLHSLETCFISKTTCT
;
A
#
# COMPACT_ATOMS: atom_id res chain seq x y z
N MET A 1 13.57 -16.12 -1.08
CA MET A 1 13.17 -16.65 -2.40
C MET A 1 13.59 -15.63 -3.44
N ASN A 2 14.36 -16.04 -4.44
CA ASN A 2 14.75 -15.19 -5.57
C ASN A 2 13.56 -15.13 -6.51
N VAL A 3 12.97 -13.94 -6.72
CA VAL A 3 11.86 -13.82 -7.66
C VAL A 3 12.43 -13.48 -9.03
N THR A 4 12.63 -14.50 -9.85
CA THR A 4 13.14 -14.39 -11.22
C THR A 4 11.99 -14.09 -12.20
N GLY A 5 11.17 -13.07 -11.89
CA GLY A 5 10.01 -12.71 -12.70
C GLY A 5 9.72 -11.22 -12.65
N ASN A 6 9.35 -10.65 -13.80
CA ASN A 6 8.91 -9.26 -13.89
C ASN A 6 7.59 -9.09 -13.12
N LEU A 7 7.69 -8.63 -11.87
CA LEU A 7 6.55 -8.31 -11.02
C LEU A 7 6.07 -6.90 -11.37
N ALA A 8 4.99 -6.82 -12.14
CA ALA A 8 4.35 -5.55 -12.43
C ALA A 8 3.79 -4.91 -11.15
N TYR A 9 4.10 -3.65 -10.93
CA TYR A 9 3.64 -2.86 -9.80
C TYR A 9 3.08 -1.52 -10.27
N LYS A 10 2.27 -0.87 -9.44
CA LYS A 10 1.78 0.49 -9.66
C LYS A 10 2.43 1.45 -8.67
N THR A 11 2.83 2.61 -9.14
CA THR A 11 3.35 3.69 -8.29
C THR A 11 2.20 4.61 -7.88
N ILE A 12 2.08 4.88 -6.58
CA ILE A 12 1.08 5.79 -6.02
C ILE A 12 1.82 7.01 -5.47
N PRO A 13 1.67 8.20 -6.08
CA PRO A 13 2.28 9.41 -5.55
C PRO A 13 1.66 9.80 -4.21
N THR A 14 2.48 10.34 -3.31
CA THR A 14 2.00 10.94 -2.07
C THR A 14 2.34 12.42 -2.02
N ASN A 15 1.54 13.21 -1.31
CA ASN A 15 1.76 14.66 -1.18
C ASN A 15 3.11 15.02 -0.54
N LYS A 16 3.78 14.07 0.13
CA LYS A 16 5.08 14.25 0.77
C LYS A 16 6.27 13.99 -0.18
N GLY A 17 6.02 13.85 -1.48
CA GLY A 17 7.05 13.62 -2.50
C GLY A 17 7.61 12.19 -2.55
N ASN A 18 7.23 11.32 -1.62
CA ASN A 18 7.54 9.90 -1.68
C ASN A 18 6.46 9.15 -2.46
N ASN A 19 6.84 8.03 -3.09
CA ASN A 19 5.90 7.17 -3.78
C ASN A 19 5.70 5.87 -3.01
N LEU A 20 4.45 5.40 -2.95
CA LEU A 20 4.13 4.05 -2.52
C LEU A 20 4.14 3.11 -3.72
N ILE A 21 4.52 1.86 -3.49
CA ILE A 21 4.43 0.80 -4.48
C ILE A 21 3.24 -0.08 -4.14
N MET A 22 2.31 -0.23 -5.08
CA MET A 22 1.21 -1.17 -5.00
C MET A 22 1.55 -2.42 -5.80
N LEU A 23 1.61 -3.56 -5.11
CA LEU A 23 1.91 -4.86 -5.67
C LEU A 23 0.89 -5.87 -5.11
N LYS A 24 0.17 -6.57 -6.00
CA LYS A 24 -0.87 -7.55 -5.62
C LYS A 24 -1.87 -7.00 -4.58
N ASN A 25 -2.34 -5.76 -4.77
CA ASN A 25 -3.26 -5.04 -3.87
C ASN A 25 -2.70 -4.68 -2.47
N TYR A 26 -1.43 -4.97 -2.19
CA TYR A 26 -0.74 -4.50 -1.00
C TYR A 26 0.10 -3.27 -1.32
N THR A 27 0.21 -2.36 -0.35
CA THR A 27 1.04 -1.17 -0.46
C THR A 27 2.32 -1.27 0.35
N PHE A 28 3.39 -0.76 -0.23
CA PHE A 28 4.73 -0.77 0.34
C PHE A 28 5.32 0.64 0.29
N SER A 29 5.98 1.03 1.37
CA SER A 29 6.70 2.30 1.49
C SER A 29 8.21 2.07 1.43
N LYS A 30 8.90 2.92 0.68
CA LYS A 30 10.36 2.93 0.61
C LYS A 30 10.97 3.37 1.95
N HIS A 31 12.06 2.75 2.34
CA HIS A 31 12.88 3.22 3.44
C HIS A 31 13.81 4.35 2.98
N THR A 32 13.93 5.42 3.77
CA THR A 32 14.58 6.69 3.37
C THR A 32 15.99 6.51 2.80
N LYS A 33 16.81 5.66 3.41
CA LYS A 33 18.24 5.51 3.08
C LYS A 33 18.55 4.26 2.22
N SER A 34 17.54 3.49 1.83
CA SER A 34 17.79 2.24 1.09
C SER A 34 16.75 1.99 0.01
N ARG A 35 17.03 0.98 -0.83
CA ARG A 35 16.08 0.49 -1.84
C ARG A 35 15.16 -0.60 -1.30
N ASN A 36 15.04 -0.69 0.02
CA ASN A 36 14.15 -1.63 0.68
C ASN A 36 12.77 -1.01 0.81
N TYR A 37 11.76 -1.79 0.46
CA TYR A 37 10.36 -1.47 0.57
C TYR A 37 9.73 -2.40 1.60
N TYR A 38 8.94 -1.81 2.48
CA TYR A 38 8.25 -2.54 3.55
C TYR A 38 6.76 -2.36 3.40
N CYS A 39 5.99 -3.40 3.74
CA CYS A 39 4.55 -3.29 3.75
C CYS A 39 4.11 -2.12 4.64
N SER A 40 3.09 -1.36 4.20
CA SER A 40 2.56 -0.23 4.95
C SER A 40 1.96 -0.62 6.32
N SER A 41 1.65 -1.90 6.55
CA SER A 41 1.24 -2.44 7.85
C SER A 41 2.41 -2.98 8.70
N LYS A 42 3.66 -2.62 8.39
CA LYS A 42 4.85 -3.06 9.17
C LYS A 42 4.70 -2.79 10.67
N LEU A 43 4.17 -1.61 11.03
CA LEU A 43 3.93 -1.23 12.42
C LEU A 43 2.89 -2.11 13.13
N LYS A 44 2.05 -2.83 12.37
CA LYS A 44 1.09 -3.84 12.87
C LYS A 44 1.66 -5.26 12.87
N GLY A 45 2.97 -5.42 12.70
CA GLY A 45 3.65 -6.72 12.74
C GLY A 45 3.84 -7.41 11.38
N CYS A 46 3.41 -6.81 10.27
CA CYS A 46 3.64 -7.40 8.95
C CYS A 46 5.13 -7.41 8.58
N ARG A 47 5.64 -8.56 8.12
CA ARG A 47 7.05 -8.76 7.76
C ARG A 47 7.33 -8.69 6.26
N ALA A 48 6.29 -8.59 5.43
CA ALA A 48 6.43 -8.49 3.98
C ALA A 48 7.29 -7.30 3.56
N ARG A 49 8.28 -7.57 2.72
CA ARG A 49 9.30 -6.61 2.28
C ARG A 49 9.95 -7.08 0.99
N PHE A 50 10.44 -6.16 0.18
CA PHE A 50 11.26 -6.47 -0.98
C PHE A 50 12.33 -5.40 -1.19
N LYS A 51 13.31 -5.71 -2.03
CA LYS A 51 14.34 -4.76 -2.46
C LYS A 51 14.23 -4.56 -3.97
N MET A 52 14.40 -3.33 -4.41
CA MET A 52 14.53 -2.99 -5.83
C MET A 52 15.99 -2.72 -6.20
N ASP A 53 16.32 -2.89 -7.48
CA ASP A 53 17.58 -2.42 -8.04
C ASP A 53 17.55 -0.91 -8.37
N GLU A 54 18.50 -0.43 -9.16
CA GLU A 54 18.60 0.98 -9.58
C GLU A 54 17.68 1.31 -10.76
N LYS A 55 17.27 0.28 -11.50
CA LYS A 55 16.35 0.38 -12.65
C LYS A 55 14.89 0.35 -12.21
N GLY A 56 14.62 -0.05 -10.97
CA GLY A 56 13.28 -0.16 -10.39
C GLY A 56 12.75 -1.60 -10.36
N ASP A 57 13.56 -2.57 -10.78
CA ASP A 57 13.17 -3.97 -10.82
C ASP A 57 13.24 -4.60 -9.43
N ILE A 58 12.24 -5.42 -9.10
CA ILE A 58 12.19 -6.14 -7.84
C ILE A 58 13.18 -7.32 -7.91
N ILE A 59 14.26 -7.25 -7.13
CA ILE A 59 15.33 -8.26 -7.16
C ILE A 59 15.07 -9.44 -6.21
N HIS A 60 14.47 -9.18 -5.06
CA HIS A 60 14.07 -10.22 -4.10
C HIS A 60 13.12 -9.65 -3.06
N GLY A 61 12.33 -10.53 -2.46
CA GLY A 61 11.43 -10.16 -1.37
C GLY A 61 10.77 -11.35 -0.71
N ASP A 62 10.12 -11.04 0.40
CA ASP A 62 9.12 -11.87 1.06
C ASP A 62 7.78 -11.14 0.96
N PHE A 63 6.80 -11.80 0.35
CA PHE A 63 5.46 -11.26 0.12
C PHE A 63 4.42 -11.92 1.02
N SER A 64 4.86 -12.56 2.11
CA SER A 64 3.99 -13.19 3.10
C SER A 64 3.37 -12.13 4.01
N HIS A 65 2.07 -11.91 3.87
CA HIS A 65 1.32 -10.95 4.68
C HIS A 65 0.56 -11.66 5.80
N THR A 66 0.50 -11.02 6.97
CA THR A 66 -0.25 -11.46 8.16
C THR A 66 -1.56 -10.69 8.33
N HIS A 67 -2.02 -10.03 7.26
CA HIS A 67 -3.23 -9.21 7.24
C HIS A 67 -3.82 -9.18 5.84
N ASP A 68 -5.11 -8.86 5.76
CA ASP A 68 -5.80 -8.71 4.48
C ASP A 68 -5.34 -7.46 3.72
N PRO A 69 -5.46 -7.45 2.38
CA PRO A 69 -5.14 -6.27 1.58
C PRO A 69 -5.98 -5.05 2.00
N PRO A 70 -5.36 -3.87 2.15
CA PRO A 70 -6.10 -2.62 2.32
C PRO A 70 -6.96 -2.32 1.09
N LYS A 71 -8.16 -1.79 1.31
CA LYS A 71 -9.06 -1.35 0.22
C LYS A 71 -8.70 0.06 -0.23
N TYR A 72 -8.69 0.28 -1.54
CA TYR A 72 -8.47 1.58 -2.16
C TYR A 72 -9.59 1.87 -3.16
N ALA A 73 -10.06 3.11 -3.18
CA ALA A 73 -10.85 3.66 -4.29
C ALA A 73 -9.94 4.50 -5.18
N ILE A 74 -10.24 4.55 -6.47
CA ILE A 74 -9.57 5.44 -7.42
C ILE A 74 -10.54 6.59 -7.70
N SER A 75 -10.11 7.83 -7.47
CA SER A 75 -10.92 9.00 -7.81
C SER A 75 -11.07 9.16 -9.32
N SER A 76 -12.03 9.99 -9.76
CA SER A 76 -12.14 10.39 -11.17
C SER A 76 -10.85 11.02 -11.73
N SER A 77 -10.05 11.64 -10.87
CA SER A 77 -8.74 12.22 -11.20
C SER A 77 -7.58 11.21 -11.13
N GLY A 78 -7.85 9.92 -10.90
CA GLY A 78 -6.83 8.86 -10.87
C GLY A 78 -6.06 8.74 -9.55
N HIS A 79 -6.46 9.46 -8.50
CA HIS A 79 -5.79 9.39 -7.19
C HIS A 79 -6.29 8.19 -6.38
N TYR A 80 -5.35 7.52 -5.71
CA TYR A 80 -5.67 6.40 -4.82
C TYR A 80 -6.06 6.92 -3.44
N ILE A 81 -7.31 6.66 -3.05
CA ILE A 81 -7.85 7.00 -1.74
C ILE A 81 -7.93 5.71 -0.92
N LYS A 82 -7.15 5.63 0.15
CA LYS A 82 -7.21 4.48 1.07
C LYS A 82 -8.54 4.52 1.81
N LEU A 83 -9.34 3.48 1.64
CA LEU A 83 -10.58 3.34 2.40
C LEU A 83 -10.22 2.93 3.82
N LEU A 84 -10.62 3.75 4.79
CA LEU A 84 -10.59 3.33 6.19
C LEU A 84 -11.54 2.13 6.31
N HIS A 85 -11.12 1.12 7.07
CA HIS A 85 -12.08 0.14 7.60
C HIS A 85 -12.95 0.93 8.59
N SER A 86 -13.93 1.66 8.07
CA SER A 86 -15.05 2.12 8.85
C SER A 86 -15.67 0.84 9.39
N LEU A 87 -15.72 0.71 10.70
CA LEU A 87 -16.74 -0.11 11.34
C LEU A 87 -18.09 0.24 10.69
N GLU A 88 -19.05 -0.67 10.77
CA GLU A 88 -20.45 -0.40 10.45
C GLU A 88 -21.04 0.66 11.39
N THR A 89 -20.52 1.88 11.42
CA THR A 89 -21.19 3.01 12.04
C THR A 89 -22.22 3.51 11.05
N CYS A 90 -23.32 2.77 11.02
CA CYS A 90 -24.68 3.26 10.91
C CYS A 90 -24.77 4.78 10.70
N PHE A 91 -24.90 5.17 9.44
CA PHE A 91 -25.34 6.50 9.03
C PHE A 91 -26.84 6.62 9.36
N ILE A 92 -27.22 6.59 10.65
CA ILE A 92 -28.56 7.02 11.05
C ILE A 92 -28.49 8.54 11.17
N SER A 93 -29.02 9.16 10.11
CA SER A 93 -29.63 10.48 10.15
C SER A 93 -30.26 10.80 11.51
N LYS A 94 -29.71 11.78 12.22
CA LYS A 94 -30.47 12.57 13.19
C LYS A 94 -30.16 14.04 13.01
N THR A 95 -30.59 14.57 11.86
CA THR A 95 -31.07 15.94 11.78
C THR A 95 -32.52 15.90 12.27
N THR A 96 -32.75 16.28 13.52
CA THR A 96 -34.08 16.77 13.91
C THR A 96 -33.97 18.26 14.09
N CYS A 97 -34.46 18.99 13.08
CA CYS A 97 -35.00 20.32 13.25
C CYS A 97 -36.18 20.22 14.23
N THR A 98 -36.15 21.03 15.29
CA THR A 98 -37.27 21.78 15.92
C THR A 98 -36.72 22.48 17.14
#